data_AF-A0A958FH19-F1
#
_entry.id   AF-A0A958FH19-F1
#
_cell.length_a   1.000
_cell.length_b   1.000
_cell.length_c   1.000
_cell.angle_alpha   90.00
_cell.angle_beta   90.00
_cell.angle_gamma   90.00
#
_symmetry.space_group_name_H-M   'P 1'
#
loop_
_entity.id
_entity.type
_entity.pdbx_description
1 polymer ?
#
loop_
_entity_poly.entity_id
_entity_poly.type
_entity_poly.pdbx_seq_one_letter_code
_entity_poly.pdbx_strand_id
1 'polypeptide(L)'
;ATVVGSDQSTDIAVLKLNLEELEDPNVPFARLGDSDSLEVGQIVLALGSPLGLSRSVSMGVVSSIDRYFPNRGSMVSPYNLWIQTDAAINPGNSGGPLINLAGDVVGINARAVFFAENLGFAIPINLVKEIAGEIIEGSSVKRAWIGCDFQEIQDLREYLDKPAFEGALVANVEENSPAAKAGLQPGDVLQQIGDTPVNAVYEEDLPAIRKVIAGLPIGEKTPIQVWRSDQKLRLNLTAIEEPFKDDPEFEAAAWGMVIKGLAWHIYRVQMLPDFQGVYVTSVKPGGPSDLSSIRNGDVIRKINGRSIAGDSDFKEVYASLQKNEAPVYLEMIRNGYPYFAVLKGTMTP
;
A
#
# COMPACT_ATOMS: atom_id res chain seq x y z
N ALA A 1 -25.08 2.44 -0.41
CA ALA A 1 -24.02 1.65 -1.06
C ALA A 1 -23.35 0.77 -0.01
N THR A 2 -22.85 -0.40 -0.39
CA THR A 2 -22.04 -1.27 0.47
C THR A 2 -20.64 -1.42 -0.11
N VAL A 3 -19.65 -1.61 0.74
CA VAL A 3 -18.27 -1.89 0.30
C VAL A 3 -18.20 -3.35 -0.16
N VAL A 4 -17.73 -3.58 -1.38
CA VAL A 4 -17.44 -4.92 -1.91
C VAL A 4 -16.02 -5.34 -1.50
N GLY A 5 -15.07 -4.41 -1.64
CA GLY A 5 -13.70 -4.57 -1.21
C GLY A 5 -12.84 -3.36 -1.60
N SER A 6 -11.59 -3.37 -1.16
CA SER A 6 -10.62 -2.31 -1.45
C SER A 6 -9.20 -2.87 -1.48
N ASP A 7 -8.35 -2.23 -2.27
CA ASP A 7 -6.92 -2.47 -2.34
C ASP A 7 -6.15 -1.18 -2.06
N GLN A 8 -5.67 -1.05 -0.82
CA GLN A 8 -4.94 0.14 -0.37
C GLN A 8 -3.65 0.37 -1.16
N SER A 9 -2.99 -0.69 -1.60
CA SER A 9 -1.73 -0.61 -2.35
C SER A 9 -1.89 -0.01 -3.74
N THR A 10 -3.11 0.07 -4.28
CA THR A 10 -3.42 0.76 -5.54
C THR A 10 -4.39 1.93 -5.37
N ASP A 11 -4.86 2.18 -4.15
CA ASP A 11 -5.85 3.22 -3.80
C ASP A 11 -7.18 3.04 -4.56
N ILE A 12 -7.65 1.79 -4.67
CA ILE A 12 -8.88 1.42 -5.36
C ILE A 12 -9.87 0.77 -4.39
N ALA A 13 -11.14 1.18 -4.46
CA ALA A 13 -12.24 0.53 -3.75
C ALA A 13 -13.44 0.31 -4.68
N VAL A 14 -14.13 -0.81 -4.51
CA VAL A 14 -15.36 -1.13 -5.24
C VAL A 14 -16.53 -1.08 -4.29
N LEU A 15 -17.55 -0.30 -4.66
CA LEU A 15 -18.79 -0.16 -3.93
C LEU A 15 -19.94 -0.72 -4.75
N LYS A 16 -20.88 -1.40 -4.08
CA LYS A 16 -22.13 -1.86 -4.69
C LYS A 16 -23.27 -0.92 -4.30
N LEU A 17 -23.93 -0.36 -5.30
CA LEU A 17 -25.18 0.37 -5.11
C LEU A 17 -26.34 -0.62 -4.98
N ASN A 18 -27.24 -0.37 -4.03
CA ASN A 18 -28.50 -1.10 -3.96
C ASN A 18 -29.51 -0.39 -4.86
N LEU A 19 -29.74 -0.93 -6.05
CA LEU A 19 -30.62 -0.30 -7.05
C LEU A 19 -32.10 -0.31 -6.61
N GLU A 20 -32.49 -1.23 -5.74
CA GLU A 20 -33.86 -1.33 -5.21
C GLU A 20 -34.23 -0.18 -4.27
N GLU A 21 -33.22 0.48 -3.68
CA GLU A 21 -33.38 1.64 -2.80
C GLU A 21 -33.44 2.97 -3.58
N LEU A 22 -33.20 2.95 -4.90
CA LEU A 22 -33.22 4.15 -5.73
C LEU A 22 -34.63 4.44 -6.24
N GLU A 23 -34.99 5.73 -6.31
CA GLU A 23 -36.24 6.18 -6.92
C GLU A 23 -36.33 5.81 -8.42
N ASP A 24 -35.18 5.83 -9.12
CA ASP A 24 -35.03 5.33 -10.49
C ASP A 24 -33.89 4.30 -10.55
N PRO A 25 -34.18 3.01 -10.84
CA PRO A 25 -33.15 1.98 -10.95
C PRO A 25 -32.34 2.08 -12.25
N ASN A 26 -32.74 2.89 -13.24
CA ASN A 26 -32.02 3.08 -14.49
C ASN A 26 -30.90 4.11 -14.33
N VAL A 27 -29.81 3.69 -13.71
CA VAL A 27 -28.65 4.56 -13.46
C VAL A 27 -27.75 4.61 -14.70
N PRO A 28 -27.41 5.78 -15.25
CA PRO A 28 -26.44 5.89 -16.33
C PRO A 28 -25.04 5.49 -15.84
N PHE A 29 -24.25 4.86 -16.71
CA PHE A 29 -22.88 4.47 -16.42
C PHE A 29 -21.91 5.06 -17.46
N ALA A 30 -20.67 5.30 -17.04
CA ALA A 30 -19.61 5.75 -17.93
C ALA A 30 -18.93 4.55 -18.61
N ARG A 31 -18.46 4.73 -19.84
CA ARG A 31 -17.64 3.72 -20.52
C ARG A 31 -16.20 3.82 -20.02
N LEU A 32 -15.57 2.67 -19.75
CA LEU A 32 -14.17 2.62 -19.37
C LEU A 32 -13.31 2.46 -20.63
N GLY A 33 -12.49 3.48 -20.91
CA GLY A 33 -11.58 3.54 -22.06
C GLY A 33 -10.30 2.74 -21.86
N ASP A 34 -9.25 3.13 -22.56
CA ASP A 34 -7.92 2.53 -22.50
C ASP A 34 -6.92 3.60 -22.07
N SER A 35 -6.21 3.37 -20.94
CA SER A 35 -5.18 4.30 -20.48
C SER A 35 -3.87 4.18 -21.25
N ASP A 36 -3.61 3.03 -21.87
CA ASP A 36 -2.35 2.76 -22.57
C ASP A 36 -2.31 3.44 -23.94
N SER A 37 -3.47 3.88 -24.44
CA SER A 37 -3.58 4.69 -25.65
C SER A 37 -3.46 6.20 -25.39
N LEU A 38 -3.20 6.64 -24.16
CA LEU A 38 -3.03 8.06 -23.84
C LEU A 38 -1.70 8.59 -24.37
N GLU A 39 -1.73 9.80 -24.92
CA GLU A 39 -0.54 10.53 -25.34
C GLU A 39 -0.34 11.81 -24.52
N VAL A 40 0.91 12.17 -24.24
CA VAL A 40 1.23 13.46 -23.62
C VAL A 40 0.75 14.60 -24.53
N GLY A 41 0.05 15.57 -23.95
CA GLY A 41 -0.59 16.68 -24.65
C GLY A 41 -2.05 16.41 -25.04
N GLN A 42 -2.55 15.18 -24.88
CA GLN A 42 -3.96 14.86 -25.14
C GLN A 42 -4.88 15.58 -24.15
N ILE A 43 -5.96 16.19 -24.65
CA ILE A 43 -6.96 16.87 -23.82
C ILE A 43 -7.76 15.86 -22.99
N VAL A 44 -7.90 16.17 -21.71
CA VAL A 44 -8.69 15.41 -20.74
C VAL A 44 -9.56 16.33 -19.90
N LEU A 45 -10.66 15.78 -19.39
CA LEU A 45 -11.57 16.47 -18.47
C LEU A 45 -11.59 15.72 -17.14
N ALA A 46 -11.42 16.45 -16.04
CA ALA A 46 -11.56 15.90 -14.70
C ALA A 46 -12.91 16.28 -14.11
N LEU A 47 -13.64 15.30 -13.59
CA LEU A 47 -14.96 15.47 -13.01
C LEU A 47 -14.94 15.09 -11.54
N GLY A 48 -15.75 15.81 -10.74
CA GLY A 48 -15.87 15.53 -9.32
C GLY A 48 -16.83 16.48 -8.60
N SER A 49 -16.71 16.50 -7.26
CA SER A 49 -17.47 17.37 -6.38
C SER A 49 -16.52 18.15 -5.46
N PRO A 50 -15.62 18.99 -6.01
CA PRO A 50 -14.57 19.65 -5.25
C PRO A 50 -15.19 20.54 -4.16
N LEU A 51 -14.69 20.43 -2.93
CA LEU A 51 -15.17 21.18 -1.77
C LEU A 51 -16.69 21.06 -1.49
N GLY A 52 -17.32 19.98 -1.96
CA GLY A 52 -18.78 19.78 -1.85
C GLY A 52 -19.60 20.58 -2.87
N LEU A 53 -18.95 21.30 -3.80
CA LEU A 53 -19.61 21.91 -4.94
C LEU A 53 -19.92 20.81 -5.96
N SER A 54 -21.16 20.33 -5.91
CA SER A 54 -21.60 19.20 -6.74
C SER A 54 -21.39 19.46 -8.24
N ARG A 55 -20.88 18.44 -8.96
CA ARG A 55 -20.80 18.35 -10.43
C ARG A 55 -19.92 19.43 -11.10
N SER A 56 -18.65 19.51 -10.68
CA SER A 56 -17.67 20.36 -11.36
C SER A 56 -16.91 19.61 -12.44
N VAL A 57 -16.54 20.32 -13.50
CA VAL A 57 -15.68 19.85 -14.59
C VAL A 57 -14.52 20.82 -14.75
N SER A 58 -13.31 20.31 -14.82
CA SER A 58 -12.11 21.06 -15.23
C SER A 58 -11.49 20.42 -16.47
N MET A 59 -10.87 21.24 -17.31
CA MET A 59 -10.19 20.80 -18.53
C MET A 59 -8.69 20.99 -18.38
N GLY A 60 -7.93 20.05 -18.93
CA GLY A 60 -6.49 20.12 -19.03
C GLY A 60 -5.98 19.17 -20.11
N VAL A 61 -4.69 18.85 -20.05
CA VAL A 61 -4.00 17.89 -20.88
C VAL A 61 -3.33 16.82 -20.03
N VAL A 62 -2.98 15.70 -20.66
CA VAL A 62 -2.07 14.71 -20.09
C VAL A 62 -0.66 15.30 -20.09
N SER A 63 -0.06 15.48 -18.92
CA SER A 63 1.30 16.02 -18.77
C SER A 63 2.38 14.93 -18.75
N SER A 64 2.02 13.71 -18.33
CA SER A 64 2.87 12.49 -18.33
C SER A 64 1.96 11.29 -18.04
N ILE A 65 2.36 10.10 -18.49
CA ILE A 65 1.61 8.83 -18.34
C ILE A 65 2.31 7.83 -17.40
N ASP A 66 3.50 8.20 -16.93
CA ASP A 66 4.48 7.32 -16.30
C ASP A 66 5.06 7.94 -15.02
N ARG A 67 4.33 8.85 -14.36
CA ARG A 67 4.82 9.42 -13.11
C ARG A 67 4.87 8.38 -12.02
N TYR A 68 6.04 8.24 -11.42
CA TYR A 68 6.24 7.40 -10.25
C TYR A 68 6.55 8.26 -9.03
N PHE A 69 5.97 7.89 -7.89
CA PHE A 69 6.24 8.53 -6.60
C PHE A 69 6.97 7.55 -5.69
N PRO A 70 8.30 7.68 -5.54
CA PRO A 70 9.05 6.81 -4.64
C PRO A 70 8.60 7.01 -3.19
N ASN A 71 8.47 5.89 -2.46
CA ASN A 71 8.08 5.72 -1.05
C ASN A 71 8.27 6.94 -0.12
N ARG A 72 7.38 7.94 -0.20
CA ARG A 72 7.28 9.08 0.73
C ARG A 72 5.81 9.40 1.02
N GLY A 73 5.31 8.95 2.17
CA GLY A 73 4.01 9.37 2.73
C GLY A 73 2.92 8.29 2.75
N SER A 74 1.69 8.69 3.09
CA SER A 74 0.52 7.82 3.28
C SER A 74 -0.27 7.49 2.01
N MET A 75 0.09 8.09 0.86
CA MET A 75 -0.58 7.91 -0.43
C MET A 75 0.38 7.28 -1.47
N VAL A 76 1.12 6.26 -1.06
CA VAL A 76 2.06 5.56 -1.92
C VAL A 76 1.36 4.34 -2.48
N SER A 77 1.18 4.29 -3.79
CA SER A 77 0.91 3.04 -4.48
C SER A 77 2.22 2.58 -5.13
N PRO A 78 2.86 1.52 -4.60
CA PRO A 78 4.15 1.06 -5.10
C PRO A 78 4.04 0.34 -6.46
N TYR A 79 2.81 0.10 -6.94
CA TYR A 79 2.49 -0.72 -8.10
C TYR A 79 1.99 0.08 -9.30
N ASN A 80 1.64 1.36 -9.14
CA ASN A 80 1.08 2.16 -10.24
C ASN A 80 2.04 3.23 -10.75
N LEU A 81 1.90 3.51 -12.03
CA LEU A 81 2.34 4.74 -12.66
C LEU A 81 1.13 5.65 -12.76
N TRP A 82 1.32 6.92 -12.41
CA TRP A 82 0.26 7.90 -12.33
C TRP A 82 0.16 8.65 -13.65
N ILE A 83 -1.08 8.84 -14.12
CA ILE A 83 -1.35 9.82 -15.17
C ILE A 83 -1.27 11.20 -14.51
N GLN A 84 -0.34 12.03 -14.97
CA GLN A 84 -0.29 13.42 -14.57
C GLN A 84 -1.16 14.27 -15.51
N THR A 85 -1.92 15.20 -14.95
CA THR A 85 -2.67 16.20 -15.71
C THR A 85 -2.55 17.59 -15.08
N ASP A 86 -2.65 18.61 -15.92
CA ASP A 86 -2.75 20.01 -15.51
C ASP A 86 -4.21 20.46 -15.27
N ALA A 87 -5.19 19.58 -15.51
CA ALA A 87 -6.58 19.83 -15.13
C ALA A 87 -6.69 20.06 -13.60
N ALA A 88 -7.54 21.00 -13.19
CA ALA A 88 -7.67 21.35 -11.77
C ALA A 88 -8.21 20.17 -10.95
N ILE A 89 -7.36 19.60 -10.08
CA ILE A 89 -7.70 18.56 -9.10
C ILE A 89 -7.64 19.13 -7.68
N ASN A 90 -8.77 19.11 -6.99
CA ASN A 90 -8.92 19.60 -5.62
C ASN A 90 -9.57 18.53 -4.71
N PRO A 91 -9.46 18.64 -3.37
CA PRO A 91 -10.22 17.80 -2.45
C PRO A 91 -11.71 17.74 -2.83
N GLY A 92 -12.24 16.53 -2.99
CA GLY A 92 -13.59 16.26 -3.52
C GLY A 92 -13.63 15.81 -4.98
N ASN A 93 -12.52 15.88 -5.72
CA ASN A 93 -12.36 15.19 -7.00
C ASN A 93 -11.91 13.72 -6.84
N SER A 94 -11.31 13.35 -5.71
CA SER A 94 -10.85 11.98 -5.44
C SER A 94 -11.97 10.96 -5.63
N GLY A 95 -11.71 9.92 -6.42
CA GLY A 95 -12.69 8.91 -6.84
C GLY A 95 -13.52 9.29 -8.08
N GLY A 96 -13.46 10.55 -8.53
CA GLY A 96 -14.12 11.00 -9.76
C GLY A 96 -13.32 10.63 -11.02
N PRO A 97 -13.97 10.61 -12.21
CA PRO A 97 -13.31 10.18 -13.43
C PRO A 97 -12.44 11.29 -14.06
N LEU A 98 -11.34 10.87 -14.66
CA LEU A 98 -10.62 11.58 -15.71
C LEU A 98 -11.05 10.98 -17.04
N ILE A 99 -11.60 11.79 -17.95
CA ILE A 99 -12.16 11.32 -19.23
C ILE A 99 -11.46 11.96 -20.43
N ASN A 100 -11.43 11.24 -21.54
CA ASN A 100 -11.04 11.80 -22.84
C ASN A 100 -12.21 12.56 -23.49
N LEU A 101 -11.96 13.19 -24.66
CA LEU A 101 -12.99 13.92 -25.41
C LEU A 101 -14.12 13.03 -25.98
N ALA A 102 -13.95 11.71 -26.04
CA ALA A 102 -15.00 10.76 -26.42
C ALA A 102 -15.94 10.41 -25.25
N GLY A 103 -15.63 10.89 -24.04
CA GLY A 103 -16.38 10.61 -22.83
C GLY A 103 -16.00 9.29 -22.15
N ASP A 104 -14.94 8.62 -22.61
CA ASP A 104 -14.47 7.39 -22.00
C ASP A 104 -13.54 7.71 -20.82
N VAL A 105 -13.71 6.98 -19.71
CA VAL A 105 -12.88 7.12 -18.52
C VAL A 105 -11.51 6.53 -18.81
N VAL A 106 -10.46 7.36 -18.67
CA VAL A 106 -9.05 6.99 -18.88
C VAL A 106 -8.26 6.94 -17.57
N GLY A 107 -8.82 7.48 -16.48
CA GLY A 107 -8.27 7.30 -15.14
C GLY A 107 -9.25 7.72 -14.03
N ILE A 108 -8.87 7.47 -12.78
CA ILE A 108 -9.61 7.88 -11.59
C ILE A 108 -8.78 8.92 -10.84
N ASN A 109 -9.31 10.13 -10.68
CA ASN A 109 -8.65 11.21 -9.96
C ASN A 109 -8.39 10.77 -8.52
N ALA A 110 -7.16 10.91 -8.04
CA ALA A 110 -6.79 10.41 -6.73
C ALA A 110 -6.16 11.51 -5.86
N ARG A 111 -5.25 12.29 -6.45
CA ARG A 111 -4.44 13.23 -5.67
C ARG A 111 -3.99 14.45 -6.48
N ALA A 112 -3.54 15.46 -5.75
CA ALA A 112 -2.84 16.62 -6.28
C ALA A 112 -1.65 16.96 -5.36
N VAL A 113 -0.70 17.73 -5.87
CA VAL A 113 0.36 18.32 -5.04
C VAL A 113 -0.11 19.68 -4.54
N PHE A 114 -0.35 19.79 -3.23
CA PHE A 114 -0.67 21.08 -2.62
C PHE A 114 0.50 22.06 -2.78
N PHE A 115 0.19 23.34 -3.02
CA PHE A 115 1.16 24.42 -3.29
C PHE A 115 1.90 24.34 -4.63
N ALA A 116 1.53 23.40 -5.50
CA ALA A 116 1.90 23.43 -6.91
C ALA A 116 0.61 23.47 -7.73
N GLU A 117 0.38 24.57 -8.44
CA GLU A 117 -0.77 24.65 -9.34
C GLU A 117 -0.60 23.64 -10.48
N ASN A 118 -1.71 23.04 -10.91
CA ASN A 118 -1.77 22.18 -12.10
C ASN A 118 -0.93 20.90 -12.03
N LEU A 119 -0.75 20.33 -10.83
CA LEU A 119 -0.20 18.98 -10.63
C LEU A 119 -1.27 18.04 -10.07
N GLY A 120 -2.13 17.55 -10.96
CA GLY A 120 -3.13 16.52 -10.68
C GLY A 120 -2.67 15.14 -11.10
N PHE A 121 -3.11 14.10 -10.38
CA PHE A 121 -2.77 12.71 -10.67
C PHE A 121 -3.98 11.79 -10.62
N ALA A 122 -4.05 10.91 -11.61
CA ALA A 122 -5.08 9.89 -11.73
C ALA A 122 -4.47 8.49 -11.81
N ILE A 123 -5.18 7.51 -11.25
CA ILE A 123 -4.89 6.09 -11.36
C ILE A 123 -5.33 5.65 -12.77
N PRO A 124 -4.47 5.00 -13.58
CA PRO A 124 -4.82 4.55 -14.93
C PRO A 124 -6.01 3.60 -14.95
N ILE A 125 -6.92 3.76 -15.92
CA ILE A 125 -8.15 2.95 -15.94
C ILE A 125 -7.88 1.46 -16.16
N ASN A 126 -6.80 1.09 -16.86
CA ASN A 126 -6.47 -0.33 -17.06
C ASN A 126 -6.12 -1.02 -15.73
N LEU A 127 -5.39 -0.34 -14.85
CA LEU A 127 -5.15 -0.83 -13.49
C LEU A 127 -6.45 -0.92 -12.68
N VAL A 128 -7.34 0.08 -12.83
CA VAL A 128 -8.65 0.04 -12.15
C VAL A 128 -9.49 -1.14 -12.60
N LYS A 129 -9.48 -1.47 -13.90
CA LYS A 129 -10.18 -2.65 -14.44
C LYS A 129 -9.64 -3.96 -13.86
N GLU A 130 -8.32 -4.10 -13.79
CA GLU A 130 -7.62 -5.26 -13.22
C GLU A 130 -8.04 -5.48 -11.76
N ILE A 131 -7.81 -4.48 -10.91
CA ILE A 131 -8.07 -4.58 -9.47
C ILE A 131 -9.57 -4.67 -9.15
N ALA A 132 -10.42 -3.90 -9.84
CA ALA A 132 -11.86 -3.99 -9.63
C ALA A 132 -12.41 -5.37 -10.05
N GLY A 133 -11.88 -5.98 -11.11
CA GLY A 133 -12.22 -7.34 -11.52
C GLY A 133 -11.94 -8.35 -10.41
N GLU A 134 -10.73 -8.35 -9.85
CA GLU A 134 -10.35 -9.23 -8.74
C GLU A 134 -11.26 -9.05 -7.50
N ILE A 135 -11.54 -7.79 -7.12
CA ILE A 135 -12.41 -7.48 -5.99
C ILE A 135 -13.84 -7.98 -6.23
N ILE A 136 -14.39 -7.81 -7.44
CA ILE A 136 -15.75 -8.25 -7.78
C ILE A 136 -15.87 -9.77 -7.78
N GLU A 137 -14.84 -10.49 -8.19
CA GLU A 137 -14.79 -11.96 -8.17
C GLU A 137 -14.72 -12.54 -6.74
N GLY A 138 -14.59 -11.68 -5.72
CA GLY A 138 -14.49 -12.08 -4.32
C GLY A 138 -13.11 -12.58 -3.91
N SER A 139 -12.11 -12.39 -4.79
CA SER A 139 -10.72 -12.64 -4.48
C SER A 139 -10.19 -11.46 -3.66
N SER A 140 -9.71 -11.70 -2.44
CA SER A 140 -8.78 -10.76 -1.83
C SER A 140 -7.60 -10.60 -2.78
N VAL A 141 -7.17 -9.37 -3.10
CA VAL A 141 -5.98 -9.13 -3.93
C VAL A 141 -4.77 -9.68 -3.18
N LYS A 142 -4.38 -10.92 -3.49
CA LYS A 142 -3.27 -11.62 -2.84
C LYS A 142 -2.00 -11.33 -3.60
N ARG A 143 -1.04 -10.71 -2.92
CA ARG A 143 0.27 -10.44 -3.49
C ARG A 143 1.33 -11.32 -2.87
N ALA A 144 2.24 -11.79 -3.69
CA ALA A 144 3.49 -12.34 -3.22
C ALA A 144 4.41 -11.22 -2.70
N TRP A 145 5.14 -11.54 -1.64
CA TRP A 145 6.08 -10.64 -0.99
C TRP A 145 7.40 -11.35 -0.72
N ILE A 146 8.49 -10.61 -0.89
CA ILE A 146 9.86 -11.16 -0.78
C ILE A 146 10.76 -10.38 0.17
N GLY A 147 10.35 -9.20 0.64
CA GLY A 147 11.09 -8.37 1.60
C GLY A 147 12.39 -7.80 1.07
N CYS A 148 12.33 -7.14 -0.09
CA CYS A 148 13.46 -6.36 -0.60
C CYS A 148 13.00 -5.07 -1.30
N ASP A 149 13.85 -4.05 -1.23
CA ASP A 149 13.69 -2.79 -1.95
C ASP A 149 14.64 -2.77 -3.15
N PHE A 150 14.19 -2.12 -4.23
CA PHE A 150 14.96 -1.96 -5.47
C PHE A 150 15.25 -0.49 -5.74
N GLN A 151 16.37 -0.27 -6.44
CA GLN A 151 16.78 0.98 -7.05
C GLN A 151 16.98 0.75 -8.55
N GLU A 152 16.76 1.81 -9.30
CA GLU A 152 17.14 1.95 -10.69
C GLU A 152 18.67 1.90 -10.86
N ILE A 153 19.13 1.59 -12.08
CA ILE A 153 20.54 1.31 -12.35
C ILE A 153 21.22 2.35 -13.23
N GLN A 154 20.61 3.52 -13.50
CA GLN A 154 21.23 4.56 -14.34
C GLN A 154 22.63 4.93 -13.86
N ASP A 155 22.78 5.32 -12.60
CA ASP A 155 24.07 5.72 -12.03
C ASP A 155 25.06 4.54 -11.96
N LEU A 156 24.53 3.32 -11.73
CA LEU A 156 25.35 2.11 -11.71
C LEU A 156 25.90 1.77 -13.11
N ARG A 157 25.12 1.97 -14.17
CA ARG A 157 25.57 1.80 -15.57
C ARG A 157 26.73 2.73 -15.90
N GLU A 158 26.63 3.98 -15.46
CA GLU A 158 27.69 4.98 -15.64
C GLU A 158 28.94 4.60 -14.85
N TYR A 159 28.80 4.23 -13.58
CA TYR A 159 29.92 3.79 -12.74
C TYR A 159 30.65 2.56 -13.30
N LEU A 160 29.91 1.60 -13.84
CA LEU A 160 30.48 0.37 -14.42
C LEU A 160 31.03 0.55 -15.85
N ASP A 161 30.81 1.70 -16.49
CA ASP A 161 31.04 1.92 -17.93
C ASP A 161 30.35 0.85 -18.81
N LYS A 162 29.10 0.51 -18.45
CA LYS A 162 28.29 -0.51 -19.14
C LYS A 162 26.88 0.02 -19.43
N PRO A 163 26.71 0.82 -20.50
CA PRO A 163 25.41 1.43 -20.82
C PRO A 163 24.30 0.42 -21.15
N ALA A 164 24.67 -0.79 -21.60
CA ALA A 164 23.75 -1.88 -21.90
C ALA A 164 23.52 -2.86 -20.73
N PHE A 165 23.99 -2.53 -19.52
CA PHE A 165 23.83 -3.41 -18.36
C PHE A 165 22.39 -3.40 -17.86
N GLU A 166 21.74 -4.55 -17.77
CA GLU A 166 20.32 -4.66 -17.41
C GLU A 166 20.12 -5.22 -16.00
N GLY A 167 19.03 -4.77 -15.36
CA GLY A 167 18.58 -5.26 -14.08
C GLY A 167 17.98 -4.18 -13.19
N ALA A 168 17.74 -4.53 -11.93
CA ALA A 168 17.40 -3.61 -10.86
C ALA A 168 18.32 -3.86 -9.67
N LEU A 169 18.88 -2.78 -9.11
CA LEU A 169 19.78 -2.85 -7.97
C LEU A 169 18.98 -3.20 -6.72
N VAL A 170 19.40 -4.24 -6.01
CA VAL A 170 18.85 -4.59 -4.69
C VAL A 170 19.41 -3.61 -3.68
N ALA A 171 18.59 -2.67 -3.23
CA ALA A 171 18.98 -1.61 -2.32
C ALA A 171 18.97 -2.07 -0.86
N ASN A 172 17.97 -2.88 -0.50
CA ASN A 172 17.81 -3.41 0.84
C ASN A 172 17.19 -4.81 0.80
N VAL A 173 17.59 -5.66 1.74
CA VAL A 173 17.00 -6.97 1.96
C VAL A 173 16.62 -7.05 3.43
N GLU A 174 15.34 -7.24 3.70
CA GLU A 174 14.84 -7.31 5.07
C GLU A 174 15.32 -8.57 5.77
N GLU A 175 15.62 -8.44 7.06
CA GLU A 175 16.02 -9.59 7.88
C GLU A 175 14.88 -10.62 7.94
N ASN A 176 15.22 -11.90 7.92
CA ASN A 176 14.27 -13.03 7.95
C ASN A 176 13.26 -13.12 6.78
N SER A 177 13.35 -12.23 5.80
CA SER A 177 12.53 -12.23 4.59
C SER A 177 12.82 -13.42 3.66
N PRO A 178 11.91 -13.72 2.72
CA PRO A 178 12.19 -14.66 1.63
C PRO A 178 13.46 -14.35 0.84
N ALA A 179 13.71 -13.07 0.53
CA ALA A 179 14.90 -12.64 -0.19
C ALA A 179 16.18 -12.96 0.60
N ALA A 180 16.20 -12.66 1.91
CA ALA A 180 17.31 -13.01 2.78
C ALA A 180 17.55 -14.53 2.83
N LYS A 181 16.48 -15.32 2.99
CA LYS A 181 16.54 -16.79 3.01
C LYS A 181 17.03 -17.39 1.69
N ALA A 182 16.73 -16.74 0.57
CA ALA A 182 17.23 -17.12 -0.76
C ALA A 182 18.71 -16.75 -0.97
N GLY A 183 19.30 -15.95 -0.08
CA GLY A 183 20.67 -15.48 -0.16
C GLY A 183 20.86 -14.22 -1.02
N LEU A 184 19.78 -13.49 -1.30
CA LEU A 184 19.84 -12.17 -1.93
C LEU A 184 20.51 -11.17 -0.98
N GLN A 185 21.32 -10.26 -1.51
CA GLN A 185 22.09 -9.30 -0.72
C GLN A 185 21.93 -7.87 -1.28
N PRO A 186 21.97 -6.84 -0.43
CA PRO A 186 22.15 -5.48 -0.91
C PRO A 186 23.39 -5.37 -1.81
N GLY A 187 23.26 -4.67 -2.93
CA GLY A 187 24.30 -4.57 -3.96
C GLY A 187 24.22 -5.62 -5.07
N ASP A 188 23.37 -6.65 -4.93
CA ASP A 188 23.03 -7.51 -6.05
C ASP A 188 22.26 -6.74 -7.13
N VAL A 189 22.41 -7.12 -8.38
CA VAL A 189 21.57 -6.61 -9.47
C VAL A 189 20.67 -7.74 -9.96
N LEU A 190 19.38 -7.66 -9.68
CA LEU A 190 18.39 -8.62 -10.14
C LEU A 190 18.20 -8.47 -11.64
N GLN A 191 18.43 -9.53 -12.41
CA GLN A 191 18.34 -9.51 -13.88
C GLN A 191 17.15 -10.31 -14.42
N GLN A 192 16.65 -11.30 -13.67
CA GLN A 192 15.56 -12.16 -14.11
C GLN A 192 14.79 -12.73 -12.91
N ILE A 193 13.46 -12.83 -13.05
CA ILE A 193 12.55 -13.49 -12.11
C ILE A 193 11.75 -14.54 -12.88
N GLY A 194 11.93 -15.83 -12.57
CA GLY A 194 11.36 -16.90 -13.37
C GLY A 194 11.86 -16.82 -14.81
N ASP A 195 10.94 -16.72 -15.76
CA ASP A 195 11.24 -16.51 -17.19
C ASP A 195 11.21 -15.02 -17.61
N THR A 196 10.89 -14.12 -16.68
CA THR A 196 10.72 -12.68 -16.96
C THR A 196 12.03 -11.94 -16.72
N PRO A 197 12.69 -11.39 -17.77
CA PRO A 197 13.80 -10.48 -17.57
C PRO A 197 13.30 -9.20 -16.90
N VAL A 198 14.13 -8.62 -16.03
CA VAL A 198 13.79 -7.35 -15.36
C VAL A 198 14.86 -6.31 -15.65
N ASN A 199 14.43 -5.07 -15.79
CA ASN A 199 15.32 -3.95 -16.05
C ASN A 199 14.65 -2.68 -15.52
N ALA A 200 15.34 -1.94 -14.66
CA ALA A 200 14.91 -0.64 -14.19
C ALA A 200 16.04 0.37 -14.36
N VAL A 201 16.02 1.09 -15.47
CA VAL A 201 17.01 2.14 -15.75
C VAL A 201 16.67 3.38 -14.96
N TYR A 202 15.38 3.70 -14.86
CA TYR A 202 14.84 4.85 -14.13
C TYR A 202 13.86 4.41 -13.03
N GLU A 203 13.52 5.31 -12.11
CA GLU A 203 12.64 4.98 -10.97
C GLU A 203 11.25 4.50 -11.43
N GLU A 204 10.73 5.06 -12.52
CA GLU A 204 9.45 4.71 -13.15
C GLU A 204 9.38 3.27 -13.71
N ASP A 205 10.52 2.58 -13.83
CA ASP A 205 10.54 1.17 -14.23
C ASP A 205 10.29 0.21 -13.04
N LEU A 206 10.52 0.69 -11.81
CA LEU A 206 10.44 -0.13 -10.58
C LEU A 206 9.04 -0.75 -10.32
N PRO A 207 7.91 -0.06 -10.58
CA PRO A 207 6.58 -0.64 -10.41
C PRO A 207 6.37 -1.93 -11.21
N ALA A 208 6.90 -2.03 -12.43
CA ALA A 208 6.76 -3.23 -13.25
C ALA A 208 7.42 -4.45 -12.59
N ILE A 209 8.63 -4.26 -12.03
CA ILE A 209 9.34 -5.31 -11.29
C ILE A 209 8.56 -5.73 -10.06
N ARG A 210 7.98 -4.78 -9.32
CA ARG A 210 7.13 -5.06 -8.16
C ARG A 210 5.87 -5.82 -8.54
N LYS A 211 5.25 -5.53 -9.68
CA LYS A 211 4.11 -6.30 -10.19
C LYS A 211 4.51 -7.75 -10.51
N VAL A 212 5.67 -7.96 -11.14
CA VAL A 212 6.19 -9.33 -11.39
C VAL A 212 6.36 -10.09 -10.07
N ILE A 213 6.89 -9.44 -9.03
CA ILE A 213 7.03 -10.03 -7.70
C ILE A 213 5.67 -10.33 -7.06
N ALA A 214 4.73 -9.38 -7.12
CA ALA A 214 3.39 -9.51 -6.55
C ALA A 214 2.60 -10.66 -7.19
N GLY A 215 2.84 -10.97 -8.46
CA GLY A 215 2.23 -12.08 -9.19
C GLY A 215 2.91 -13.44 -9.02
N LEU A 216 3.97 -13.54 -8.22
CA LEU A 216 4.66 -14.83 -8.01
C LEU A 216 3.76 -15.85 -7.29
N PRO A 217 3.90 -17.15 -7.61
CA PRO A 217 3.21 -18.20 -6.87
C PRO A 217 3.71 -18.23 -5.42
N ILE A 218 2.80 -18.03 -4.48
CA ILE A 218 3.08 -18.03 -3.05
C ILE A 218 3.44 -19.45 -2.58
N GLY A 219 4.54 -19.57 -1.85
CA GLY A 219 5.03 -20.84 -1.29
C GLY A 219 5.79 -21.73 -2.28
N GLU A 220 5.85 -21.35 -3.56
CA GLU A 220 6.59 -22.09 -4.59
C GLU A 220 8.01 -21.53 -4.77
N LYS A 221 8.91 -22.35 -5.34
CA LYS A 221 10.27 -21.93 -5.65
C LYS A 221 10.31 -21.27 -7.03
N THR A 222 10.63 -19.99 -7.06
CA THR A 222 10.88 -19.22 -8.27
C THR A 222 12.39 -19.03 -8.46
N PRO A 223 12.98 -19.49 -9.57
CA PRO A 223 14.38 -19.21 -9.87
C PRO A 223 14.56 -17.72 -10.17
N ILE A 224 15.61 -17.11 -9.64
CA ILE A 224 16.01 -15.73 -9.96
C ILE A 224 17.46 -15.71 -10.43
N GLN A 225 17.79 -14.80 -11.35
CA GLN A 225 19.16 -14.53 -11.77
C GLN A 225 19.59 -13.18 -11.24
N VAL A 226 20.75 -13.15 -10.58
CA VAL A 226 21.34 -11.92 -10.04
C VAL A 226 22.78 -11.80 -10.50
N TRP A 227 23.24 -10.56 -10.63
CA TRP A 227 24.64 -10.23 -10.83
C TRP A 227 25.23 -9.73 -9.49
N ARG A 228 26.33 -10.33 -9.06
CA ARG A 228 27.05 -10.00 -7.82
C ARG A 228 28.55 -10.02 -8.10
N SER A 229 29.24 -8.90 -7.91
CA SER A 229 30.71 -8.81 -8.06
C SER A 229 31.23 -9.45 -9.36
N ASP A 230 30.69 -9.01 -10.50
CA ASP A 230 31.00 -9.52 -11.86
C ASP A 230 30.57 -10.96 -12.17
N GLN A 231 29.85 -11.64 -11.27
CA GLN A 231 29.37 -13.01 -11.47
C GLN A 231 27.85 -13.08 -11.59
N LYS A 232 27.36 -13.92 -12.51
CA LYS A 232 25.95 -14.29 -12.58
C LYS A 232 25.68 -15.45 -11.64
N LEU A 233 24.80 -15.24 -10.67
CA LEU A 233 24.33 -16.24 -9.73
C LEU A 233 22.88 -16.60 -10.02
N ARG A 234 22.51 -17.86 -9.74
CA ARG A 234 21.13 -18.33 -9.75
C ARG A 234 20.73 -18.66 -8.32
N LEU A 235 19.66 -18.05 -7.84
CA LEU A 235 19.09 -18.29 -6.52
C LEU A 235 17.67 -18.84 -6.68
N ASN A 236 17.14 -19.49 -5.64
CA ASN A 236 15.74 -19.91 -5.60
C ASN A 236 15.03 -19.12 -4.51
N LEU A 237 14.04 -18.34 -4.92
CA LEU A 237 13.22 -17.50 -4.06
C LEU A 237 11.91 -18.21 -3.76
N THR A 238 11.45 -18.18 -2.51
CA THR A 238 10.13 -18.70 -2.14
C THR A 238 9.31 -17.57 -1.54
N ALA A 239 8.52 -16.91 -2.39
CA ALA A 239 7.69 -15.79 -1.95
C ALA A 239 6.64 -16.26 -0.94
N ILE A 240 6.28 -15.38 -0.01
CA ILE A 240 5.17 -15.60 0.92
C ILE A 240 4.01 -14.67 0.55
N GLU A 241 2.82 -14.93 1.10
CA GLU A 241 1.74 -13.96 1.02
C GLU A 241 2.15 -12.66 1.73
N GLU A 242 1.81 -11.53 1.12
CA GLU A 242 2.02 -10.19 1.65
C GLU A 242 1.53 -10.12 3.11
N PRO A 243 2.42 -9.84 4.09
CA PRO A 243 2.09 -10.04 5.50
C PRO A 243 1.29 -8.88 6.11
N PHE A 244 1.12 -7.77 5.39
CA PHE A 244 0.42 -6.60 5.88
C PHE A 244 -1.05 -6.59 5.46
N LYS A 245 -1.91 -6.17 6.38
CA LYS A 245 -3.36 -6.09 6.19
C LYS A 245 -3.86 -4.73 6.65
N ASP A 246 -4.81 -4.17 5.91
CA ASP A 246 -5.54 -2.97 6.32
C ASP A 246 -6.91 -3.38 6.87
N ASP A 247 -6.87 -4.07 8.00
CA ASP A 247 -8.09 -4.42 8.72
C ASP A 247 -8.72 -3.16 9.34
N PRO A 248 -10.07 -3.10 9.44
CA PRO A 248 -10.76 -2.01 10.11
C PRO A 248 -10.25 -1.79 11.53
N GLU A 249 -10.28 -0.53 11.97
CA GLU A 249 -9.96 -0.19 13.35
C GLU A 249 -10.87 -0.94 14.34
N PHE A 250 -10.28 -1.37 15.44
CA PHE A 250 -10.95 -2.03 16.55
C PHE A 250 -10.85 -1.19 17.81
N GLU A 251 -12.00 -0.84 18.39
CA GLU A 251 -12.06 -0.13 19.66
C GLU A 251 -11.95 -1.11 20.84
N ALA A 252 -10.83 -1.06 21.55
CA ALA A 252 -10.63 -1.74 22.82
C ALA A 252 -11.11 -0.83 23.98
N ALA A 253 -12.43 -0.61 24.03
CA ALA A 253 -13.06 0.39 24.90
C ALA A 253 -12.67 0.25 26.38
N ALA A 254 -12.58 -0.96 26.91
CA ALA A 254 -12.20 -1.22 28.31
C ALA A 254 -10.77 -0.77 28.63
N TRP A 255 -9.89 -0.74 27.63
CA TRP A 255 -8.52 -0.28 27.77
C TRP A 255 -8.35 1.19 27.34
N GLY A 256 -9.37 1.79 26.73
CA GLY A 256 -9.34 3.18 26.27
C GLY A 256 -8.36 3.40 25.12
N MET A 257 -8.26 2.46 24.18
CA MET A 257 -7.45 2.57 22.98
C MET A 257 -8.20 2.07 21.75
N VAL A 258 -7.76 2.53 20.57
CA VAL A 258 -8.17 2.01 19.27
C VAL A 258 -6.92 1.44 18.60
N ILE A 259 -7.05 0.26 18.00
CA ILE A 259 -5.97 -0.45 17.33
C ILE A 259 -6.33 -0.79 15.90
N LYS A 260 -5.31 -1.08 15.09
CA LYS A 260 -5.48 -1.76 13.80
C LYS A 260 -4.31 -2.72 13.52
N GLY A 261 -4.48 -3.56 12.50
CA GLY A 261 -3.40 -4.42 11.99
C GLY A 261 -2.21 -3.62 11.44
N LEU A 262 -1.08 -4.29 11.22
CA LEU A 262 0.11 -3.65 10.69
C LEU A 262 0.04 -3.49 9.18
N ALA A 263 -0.06 -2.24 8.73
CA ALA A 263 0.16 -1.84 7.35
C ALA A 263 1.67 -1.72 7.06
N TRP A 264 2.05 -1.87 5.78
CA TRP A 264 3.46 -1.79 5.33
C TRP A 264 4.19 -0.54 5.82
N HIS A 265 3.57 0.63 5.71
CA HIS A 265 4.20 1.88 6.13
C HIS A 265 4.45 1.94 7.64
N ILE A 266 3.60 1.29 8.45
CA ILE A 266 3.76 1.22 9.91
C ILE A 266 4.98 0.37 10.24
N TYR A 267 5.09 -0.82 9.61
CA TYR A 267 6.23 -1.70 9.78
C TYR A 267 7.57 -0.98 9.55
N ARG A 268 7.66 -0.20 8.46
CA ARG A 268 8.89 0.54 8.13
C ARG A 268 9.15 1.72 9.06
N VAL A 269 8.15 2.56 9.32
CA VAL A 269 8.32 3.77 10.16
C VAL A 269 8.61 3.41 11.61
N GLN A 270 8.02 2.33 12.11
CA GLN A 270 8.25 1.85 13.48
C GLN A 270 9.52 0.99 13.61
N MET A 271 10.21 0.69 12.51
CA MET A 271 11.42 -0.17 12.47
C MET A 271 11.17 -1.52 13.16
N LEU A 272 10.05 -2.17 12.82
CA LEU A 272 9.70 -3.44 13.45
C LEU A 272 10.61 -4.57 12.92
N PRO A 273 10.97 -5.55 13.78
CA PRO A 273 11.79 -6.68 13.35
C PRO A 273 11.02 -7.69 12.48
N ASP A 274 9.69 -7.67 12.54
CA ASP A 274 8.78 -8.52 11.77
C ASP A 274 7.36 -7.89 11.75
N PHE A 275 6.43 -8.51 11.02
CA PHE A 275 5.03 -8.06 10.87
C PHE A 275 4.08 -8.53 11.99
N GLN A 276 4.57 -8.77 13.20
CA GLN A 276 3.71 -9.15 14.33
C GLN A 276 3.25 -7.96 15.17
N GLY A 277 2.05 -8.06 15.73
CA GLY A 277 1.49 -7.10 16.67
C GLY A 277 0.36 -6.26 16.08
N VAL A 278 -0.05 -5.25 16.85
CA VAL A 278 -1.10 -4.31 16.45
C VAL A 278 -0.68 -2.87 16.71
N TYR A 279 -1.05 -1.97 15.82
CA TYR A 279 -0.73 -0.54 15.91
C TYR A 279 -1.83 0.20 16.67
N VAL A 280 -1.44 1.05 17.63
CA VAL A 280 -2.34 1.91 18.40
C VAL A 280 -2.61 3.19 17.61
N THR A 281 -3.82 3.30 17.07
CA THR A 281 -4.25 4.46 16.26
C THR A 281 -4.79 5.59 17.12
N SER A 282 -5.31 5.30 18.31
CA SER A 282 -5.80 6.32 19.22
C SER A 282 -5.77 5.85 20.67
N VAL A 283 -5.63 6.79 21.58
CA VAL A 283 -5.70 6.58 23.02
C VAL A 283 -6.67 7.62 23.59
N LYS A 284 -7.62 7.16 24.41
CA LYS A 284 -8.58 8.02 25.09
C LYS A 284 -7.87 8.83 26.19
N PRO A 285 -7.89 10.18 26.14
CA PRO A 285 -7.30 11.01 27.18
C PRO A 285 -7.90 10.70 28.56
N GLY A 286 -7.04 10.56 29.58
CA GLY A 286 -7.42 10.17 30.93
C GLY A 286 -7.91 8.72 31.09
N GLY A 287 -7.90 7.93 30.02
CA GLY A 287 -8.26 6.51 30.04
C GLY A 287 -7.14 5.59 30.55
N PRO A 288 -7.40 4.29 30.73
CA PRO A 288 -6.43 3.34 31.27
C PRO A 288 -5.10 3.30 30.50
N SER A 289 -5.17 3.35 29.17
CA SER A 289 -3.99 3.39 28.29
C SER A 289 -3.16 4.66 28.46
N ASP A 290 -3.80 5.83 28.50
CA ASP A 290 -3.12 7.13 28.70
C ASP A 290 -2.43 7.18 30.06
N LEU A 291 -3.14 6.77 31.12
CA LEU A 291 -2.61 6.67 32.49
C LEU A 291 -1.44 5.67 32.60
N SER A 292 -1.35 4.71 31.68
CA SER A 292 -0.29 3.71 31.60
C SER A 292 0.82 4.08 30.60
N SER A 293 0.83 5.33 30.11
CA SER A 293 1.82 5.87 29.15
C SER A 293 1.84 5.20 27.77
N ILE A 294 0.76 4.52 27.40
CA ILE A 294 0.52 4.04 26.03
C ILE A 294 0.10 5.24 25.18
N ARG A 295 0.59 5.31 23.94
CA ARG A 295 0.38 6.45 23.04
C ARG A 295 -0.08 5.97 21.66
N ASN A 296 -0.72 6.89 20.93
CA ASN A 296 -0.82 6.77 19.48
C ASN A 296 0.60 6.59 18.92
N GLY A 297 0.75 5.62 18.01
CA GLY A 297 2.05 5.27 17.42
C GLY A 297 2.68 4.01 18.01
N ASP A 298 2.20 3.52 19.15
CA ASP A 298 2.73 2.31 19.76
C ASP A 298 2.33 1.07 18.96
N VAL A 299 3.24 0.09 18.85
CA VAL A 299 2.93 -1.24 18.32
C VAL A 299 2.96 -2.23 19.47
N ILE A 300 1.81 -2.79 19.84
CA ILE A 300 1.69 -3.81 20.88
C ILE A 300 2.15 -5.15 20.31
N ARG A 301 3.17 -5.73 20.94
CA ARG A 301 3.85 -6.95 20.50
C ARG A 301 3.50 -8.15 21.36
N LYS A 302 3.35 -7.94 22.68
CA LYS A 302 2.96 -9.00 23.61
C LYS A 302 2.00 -8.51 24.66
N ILE A 303 1.15 -9.43 25.13
CA ILE A 303 0.21 -9.22 26.25
C ILE A 303 0.41 -10.36 27.24
N ASN A 304 0.78 -10.04 28.49
CA ASN A 304 1.10 -11.01 29.54
C ASN A 304 2.10 -12.10 29.09
N GLY A 305 3.10 -11.71 28.30
CA GLY A 305 4.13 -12.62 27.75
C GLY A 305 3.69 -13.44 26.53
N ARG A 306 2.41 -13.43 26.14
CA ARG A 306 1.94 -14.04 24.89
C ARG A 306 2.21 -13.10 23.72
N SER A 307 2.91 -13.59 22.69
CA SER A 307 3.09 -12.86 21.42
C SER A 307 1.75 -12.63 20.74
N ILE A 308 1.58 -11.42 20.19
CA ILE A 308 0.42 -11.04 19.39
C ILE A 308 0.79 -11.12 17.92
N ALA A 309 0.23 -12.08 17.20
CA ALA A 309 0.50 -12.26 15.78
C ALA A 309 -0.13 -11.16 14.91
N GLY A 310 -1.29 -10.63 15.32
CA GLY A 310 -2.03 -9.61 14.57
C GLY A 310 -3.33 -9.20 15.26
N ASP A 311 -4.21 -8.54 14.52
CA ASP A 311 -5.46 -7.96 15.02
C ASP A 311 -6.43 -9.00 15.61
N SER A 312 -6.57 -10.16 14.97
CA SER A 312 -7.48 -11.24 15.39
C SER A 312 -7.02 -11.85 16.72
N ASP A 313 -5.71 -12.10 16.85
CA ASP A 313 -5.09 -12.59 18.08
C ASP A 313 -5.22 -11.56 19.22
N PHE A 314 -5.01 -10.27 18.92
CA PHE A 314 -5.25 -9.20 19.88
C PHE A 314 -6.71 -9.18 20.36
N LYS A 315 -7.69 -9.26 19.44
CA LYS A 315 -9.12 -9.26 19.77
C LYS A 315 -9.51 -10.43 20.67
N GLU A 316 -8.97 -11.62 20.42
CA GLU A 316 -9.17 -12.79 21.29
C GLU A 316 -8.61 -12.56 22.69
N VAL A 317 -7.37 -12.07 22.80
CA VAL A 317 -6.74 -11.79 24.09
C VAL A 317 -7.52 -10.70 24.84
N TYR A 318 -7.88 -9.61 24.15
CA TYR A 318 -8.69 -8.54 24.70
C TYR A 318 -10.04 -9.05 25.22
N ALA A 319 -10.76 -9.86 24.44
CA ALA A 319 -12.06 -10.41 24.84
C ALA A 319 -11.97 -11.23 26.14
N SER A 320 -10.86 -11.95 26.35
CA SER A 320 -10.60 -12.74 27.56
C SER A 320 -10.21 -11.91 28.78
N LEU A 321 -9.62 -10.72 28.58
CA LEU A 321 -9.03 -9.90 29.66
C LEU A 321 -9.82 -8.62 29.97
N GLN A 322 -10.71 -8.17 29.09
CA GLN A 322 -11.41 -6.88 29.24
C GLN A 322 -12.29 -6.77 30.50
N LYS A 323 -12.71 -7.89 31.07
CA LYS A 323 -13.48 -7.97 32.34
C LYS A 323 -12.62 -8.33 33.55
N ASN A 324 -11.32 -8.52 33.36
CA ASN A 324 -10.42 -8.93 34.41
C ASN A 324 -9.94 -7.70 35.20
N GLU A 325 -10.01 -7.78 36.53
CA GLU A 325 -9.48 -6.74 37.42
C GLU A 325 -7.96 -6.86 37.60
N ALA A 326 -7.38 -8.00 37.22
CA ALA A 326 -5.93 -8.20 37.29
C ALA A 326 -5.20 -7.25 36.31
N PRO A 327 -4.03 -6.72 36.71
CA PRO A 327 -3.22 -5.90 35.81
C PRO A 327 -2.81 -6.66 34.54
N VAL A 328 -2.83 -5.98 33.40
CA VAL A 328 -2.41 -6.52 32.10
C VAL A 328 -1.08 -5.89 31.70
N TYR A 329 -0.06 -6.70 31.53
CA TYR A 329 1.28 -6.29 31.11
C TYR A 329 1.40 -6.29 29.59
N LEU A 330 1.90 -5.21 29.02
CA LEU A 330 2.10 -5.02 27.58
C LEU A 330 3.57 -4.78 27.27
N GLU A 331 4.07 -5.47 26.25
CA GLU A 331 5.36 -5.18 25.60
C GLU A 331 5.06 -4.54 24.23
N MET A 332 5.71 -3.41 23.95
CA MET A 332 5.42 -2.59 22.78
C MET A 332 6.71 -2.10 22.11
N ILE A 333 6.61 -1.67 20.86
CA ILE A 333 7.64 -0.91 20.16
C ILE A 333 7.10 0.49 19.86
N ARG A 334 7.93 1.52 20.07
CA ARG A 334 7.66 2.90 19.66
C ARG A 334 8.92 3.48 19.05
N ASN A 335 8.86 3.86 17.77
CA ASN A 335 9.97 4.39 16.99
C ASN A 335 11.23 3.49 17.07
N GLY A 336 11.04 2.17 16.97
CA GLY A 336 12.12 1.18 17.04
C GLY A 336 12.62 0.81 18.45
N TYR A 337 12.13 1.47 19.51
CA TYR A 337 12.55 1.17 20.89
C TYR A 337 11.51 0.36 21.66
N PRO A 338 11.94 -0.57 22.54
CA PRO A 338 11.02 -1.32 23.38
C PRO A 338 10.44 -0.44 24.49
N TYR A 339 9.13 -0.57 24.71
CA TYR A 339 8.39 0.06 25.80
C TYR A 339 7.52 -0.97 26.52
N PHE A 340 7.24 -0.71 27.78
CA PHE A 340 6.45 -1.58 28.63
C PHE A 340 5.38 -0.78 29.36
N ALA A 341 4.18 -1.33 29.44
CA ALA A 341 3.07 -0.72 30.17
C ALA A 341 2.34 -1.77 31.01
N VAL A 342 1.76 -1.35 32.12
CA VAL A 342 0.85 -2.17 32.93
C VAL A 342 -0.49 -1.46 32.96
N LEU A 343 -1.46 -1.97 32.21
CA LEU A 343 -2.85 -1.55 32.31
C LEU A 343 -3.40 -2.05 33.64
N LYS A 344 -3.75 -1.14 34.53
CA LYS A 344 -4.47 -1.49 35.76
C LYS A 344 -5.93 -1.77 35.39
N GLY A 345 -6.46 -2.92 35.81
CA GLY A 345 -7.89 -3.24 35.68
C GLY A 345 -8.75 -2.11 36.23
N THR A 346 -9.96 -1.96 35.68
CA THR A 346 -10.90 -0.84 35.88
C THR A 346 -10.62 -0.01 37.14
N MET A 347 -9.99 1.16 36.95
CA MET A 347 -10.11 2.23 37.92
C MET A 347 -11.53 2.76 37.78
N THR A 348 -12.47 2.13 38.49
CA THR A 348 -13.76 2.76 38.76
C THR A 348 -13.45 4.10 39.44
N PRO A 349 -13.96 5.24 38.94
CA PRO A 349 -13.82 6.51 39.65
C PRO A 349 -14.41 6.44 41.06
#